data_AF-A0A1W9P463-F1
#
_entry.id   AF-A0A1W9P463-F1
#
_cell.length_a   1.000
_cell.length_b   1.000
_cell.length_c   1.000
_cell.angle_alpha   90.00
_cell.angle_beta   90.00
_cell.angle_gamma   90.00
#
_symmetry.space_group_name_H-M   'P 1'
#
loop_
_entity.id
_entity.type
_entity.pdbx_description
1 polymer ?
#
loop_
_entity_poly.entity_id
_entity_poly.type
_entity_poly.pdbx_seq_one_letter_code
_entity_poly.pdbx_strand_id
1 'polypeptide(L)'
;MDWFRRRRRERCVSLEGVVLKDGQHSRRSELSQVLWEAIEQLSLEQREVIILRYFQQYSYQEISELTNMPLGTVMSTLYYAKQKLRRLLKEAWGDSSSSQQGGL
;
A
#
# COMPACT_ATOMS: atom_id res chain seq x y z
N MET A 1 -10.79 5.46 -24.74
CA MET A 1 -10.92 4.14 -24.10
C MET A 1 -9.69 4.01 -23.20
N ASP A 2 -9.68 4.09 -21.87
CA ASP A 2 -10.74 4.05 -20.85
C ASP A 2 -10.24 4.79 -19.58
N TRP A 3 -10.59 6.07 -19.47
CA TRP A 3 -10.39 6.86 -18.24
C TRP A 3 -11.72 7.42 -17.69
N PHE A 4 -12.84 7.08 -18.33
CA PHE A 4 -14.10 7.81 -18.19
C PHE A 4 -15.38 6.97 -18.10
N ARG A 5 -15.30 5.66 -17.89
CA ARG A 5 -16.52 4.86 -17.64
C ARG A 5 -16.57 4.33 -16.22
N ARG A 6 -17.25 5.11 -15.39
CA ARG A 6 -17.78 4.81 -14.05
C ARG A 6 -16.95 5.34 -12.86
N ARG A 7 -17.29 6.60 -12.52
CA ARG A 7 -18.07 6.92 -11.30
C ARG A 7 -17.28 7.38 -10.06
N ARG A 8 -17.50 8.66 -9.73
CA ARG A 8 -17.35 9.38 -8.43
C ARG A 8 -15.92 9.77 -8.04
N ARG A 9 -15.56 11.04 -8.23
CA ARG A 9 -15.72 12.16 -7.26
C ARG A 9 -14.93 11.96 -5.96
N GLU A 10 -13.95 12.84 -5.79
CA GLU A 10 -13.55 13.43 -4.50
C GLU A 10 -12.94 12.48 -3.46
N ARG A 11 -11.60 12.38 -3.48
CA ARG A 11 -10.71 12.45 -2.29
C ARG A 11 -9.27 12.16 -2.69
N CYS A 12 -8.51 13.20 -3.00
CA CYS A 12 -7.06 13.13 -2.86
C CYS A 12 -6.76 13.08 -1.37
N VAL A 13 -6.32 11.94 -0.85
CA VAL A 13 -5.80 11.83 0.52
C VAL A 13 -4.28 11.79 0.41
N SER A 14 -3.62 12.88 0.81
CA SER A 14 -2.17 12.85 1.03
C SER A 14 -1.89 11.91 2.21
N LEU A 15 -0.96 10.98 2.02
CA LEU A 15 -0.53 10.03 3.06
C LEU A 15 0.99 10.07 3.07
N GLU A 16 1.54 11.18 3.57
CA GLU A 16 2.87 11.17 4.15
C GLU A 16 2.78 10.42 5.48
N GLY A 17 3.57 9.35 5.67
CA GLY A 17 3.64 8.69 6.97
C GLY A 17 3.77 7.16 7.00
N VAL A 18 4.40 6.53 6.00
CA VAL A 18 4.92 5.17 6.20
C VAL A 18 6.37 5.14 5.72
N VAL A 19 7.28 5.51 6.61
CA VAL A 19 8.72 5.34 6.41
C VAL A 19 9.09 3.97 6.98
N LEU A 20 9.25 2.98 6.11
CA LEU A 20 9.81 1.68 6.47
C LEU A 20 11.33 1.82 6.44
N LYS A 21 11.90 2.15 7.59
CA LYS A 21 13.35 2.27 7.75
C LYS A 21 13.90 0.88 8.08
N ASP A 22 14.71 0.32 7.18
CA ASP A 22 15.38 -0.97 7.37
C ASP A 22 16.45 -0.93 8.49
N GLY A 23 16.64 -2.04 9.23
CA GLY A 23 17.41 -2.15 10.47
C GLY A 23 16.65 -2.72 11.71
N GLN A 24 17.10 -3.89 12.18
CA GLN A 24 16.83 -4.61 13.47
C GLN A 24 16.05 -5.93 13.37
N HIS A 25 16.55 -7.01 13.97
CA HIS A 25 16.56 -8.35 13.37
C HIS A 25 15.81 -9.47 14.13
N SER A 26 14.74 -9.20 14.88
CA SER A 26 14.01 -10.32 15.52
C SER A 26 12.50 -10.11 15.68
N ARG A 27 12.05 -8.92 16.11
CA ARG A 27 10.60 -8.57 16.15
C ARG A 27 10.09 -7.92 14.85
N ARG A 28 11.01 -7.50 13.99
CA ARG A 28 10.72 -6.97 12.66
C ARG A 28 10.37 -8.05 11.64
N SER A 29 10.76 -9.30 11.85
CA SER A 29 10.50 -10.35 10.88
C SER A 29 9.01 -10.56 10.69
N GLU A 30 8.24 -10.61 11.79
CA GLU A 30 6.78 -10.80 11.75
C GLU A 30 6.07 -9.59 11.12
N LEU A 31 6.41 -8.36 11.56
CA LEU A 31 5.83 -7.14 10.99
C LEU A 31 6.20 -6.96 9.51
N SER A 32 7.42 -7.30 9.13
CA SER A 32 7.89 -7.25 7.75
C SER A 32 7.22 -8.34 6.90
N GLN A 33 6.98 -9.53 7.45
CA GLN A 33 6.33 -10.62 6.75
C GLN A 33 4.86 -10.30 6.49
N VAL A 34 4.11 -9.85 7.49
CA VAL A 34 2.70 -9.44 7.34
C VAL A 34 2.55 -8.31 6.32
N LEU A 35 3.48 -7.37 6.31
CA LEU A 35 3.50 -6.32 5.30
C LEU A 35 3.78 -6.87 3.90
N TRP A 36 4.78 -7.75 3.75
CA TRP A 36 5.10 -8.36 2.46
C TRP A 36 3.93 -9.19 1.93
N GLU A 37 3.29 -10.00 2.76
CA GLU A 37 2.07 -10.74 2.41
C GLU A 37 0.93 -9.80 1.98
N ALA A 38 0.75 -8.66 2.65
CA ALA A 38 -0.23 -7.67 2.24
C ALA A 38 0.11 -7.01 0.89
N ILE A 39 1.40 -6.76 0.61
CA ILE A 39 1.89 -6.26 -0.67
C ILE A 39 1.71 -7.31 -1.77
N GLU A 40 1.90 -8.60 -1.45
CA GLU A 40 1.67 -9.69 -2.39
C GLU A 40 0.20 -9.82 -2.80
N GLN A 41 -0.73 -9.45 -1.93
CA GLN A 41 -2.15 -9.43 -2.26
C GLN A 41 -2.57 -8.25 -3.16
N LEU A 42 -1.69 -7.27 -3.40
CA LEU A 42 -1.96 -6.20 -4.37
C LEU A 42 -1.93 -6.74 -5.81
N SER A 43 -2.66 -6.08 -6.72
CA SER A 43 -2.48 -6.37 -8.15
C SER A 43 -1.06 -6.00 -8.59
N LEU A 44 -0.60 -6.57 -9.71
CA LEU A 44 0.74 -6.32 -10.23
C LEU A 44 1.02 -4.81 -10.37
N GLU A 45 0.10 -4.09 -11.01
CA GLU A 45 0.18 -2.63 -11.20
C GLU A 45 0.22 -1.86 -9.86
N GLN A 46 -0.58 -2.28 -8.88
CA GLN A 46 -0.61 -1.66 -7.55
C GLN A 46 0.69 -1.89 -6.78
N ARG A 47 1.22 -3.11 -6.86
CA ARG A 47 2.48 -3.49 -6.21
C ARG A 47 3.63 -2.70 -6.81
N GLU A 48 3.70 -2.64 -8.13
CA GLU A 48 4.75 -1.95 -8.87
C GLU A 48 4.83 -0.46 -8.48
N VAL A 49 3.71 0.27 -8.52
CA VAL A 49 3.72 1.70 -8.14
C VAL A 49 4.06 1.92 -6.67
N ILE A 50 3.66 1.01 -5.77
CA ILE A 50 4.03 1.07 -4.34
C ILE A 50 5.53 0.87 -4.16
N ILE A 51 6.11 -0.14 -4.83
CA ILE A 51 7.55 -0.42 -4.75
C ILE A 51 8.34 0.78 -5.26
N LEU A 52 7.99 1.28 -6.46
CA LEU A 52 8.68 2.42 -7.05
C LEU A 52 8.57 3.68 -6.17
N ARG A 53 7.39 3.93 -5.59
CA ARG A 53 7.18 5.12 -4.75
C ARG A 53 7.87 5.03 -3.39
N TYR A 54 7.72 3.93 -2.68
CA TYR A 54 8.08 3.84 -1.26
C TYR A 54 9.45 3.21 -1.02
N PHE A 55 9.89 2.31 -1.89
CA PHE A 55 11.17 1.61 -1.73
C PHE A 55 12.26 2.26 -2.59
N GLN A 56 11.92 2.63 -3.83
CA GLN A 56 12.86 3.28 -4.76
C GLN A 56 12.78 4.81 -4.75
N GLN A 57 11.84 5.39 -4.00
CA GLN A 57 11.67 6.84 -3.81
C GLN A 57 11.45 7.65 -5.11
N TYR A 58 10.93 7.03 -6.16
CA TYR A 58 10.60 7.74 -7.39
C TYR A 58 9.46 8.74 -7.19
N SER A 59 9.51 9.85 -7.93
CA SER A 59 8.42 10.81 -8.06
C SER A 59 7.26 10.21 -8.85
N TYR A 60 6.07 10.81 -8.73
CA TYR A 60 4.91 10.34 -9.50
C TYR A 60 5.12 10.49 -11.02
N GLN A 61 5.92 11.48 -11.44
CA GLN A 61 6.27 11.69 -12.85
C GLN A 61 7.21 10.57 -13.33
N GLU A 62 8.28 10.27 -12.59
CA GLU A 62 9.18 9.17 -12.95
C GLU A 62 8.46 7.82 -12.98
N ILE A 63 7.54 7.57 -12.05
CA ILE A 63 6.71 6.35 -12.06
C ILE A 63 5.82 6.32 -13.31
N SER A 64 5.22 7.45 -13.69
CA SER A 64 4.41 7.57 -14.90
C SER A 64 5.21 7.22 -16.16
N GLU A 65 6.44 7.72 -16.24
CA GLU A 65 7.36 7.45 -17.36
C GLU A 65 7.82 5.98 -17.38
N LEU A 66 8.23 5.44 -16.23
CA LEU A 66 8.72 4.06 -16.10
C LEU A 66 7.64 3.01 -16.39
N THR A 67 6.41 3.25 -15.93
CA THR A 67 5.29 2.30 -16.07
C THR A 67 4.45 2.55 -17.34
N ASN A 68 4.75 3.61 -18.10
CA ASN A 68 3.97 4.08 -19.25
C ASN A 68 2.48 4.38 -18.90
N MET A 69 2.16 4.57 -17.61
CA MET A 69 0.82 4.93 -17.16
C MET A 69 0.69 6.45 -17.08
N PRO A 70 -0.46 7.06 -17.40
CA PRO A 70 -0.60 8.50 -17.23
C PRO A 70 -0.60 8.88 -15.74
N LEU A 71 -0.10 10.07 -15.41
CA LEU A 71 0.12 10.53 -14.04
C LEU A 71 -1.11 10.36 -13.11
N GLY A 72 -2.32 10.68 -13.58
CA GLY A 72 -3.54 10.48 -12.78
C GLY A 72 -3.93 9.01 -12.56
N THR A 73 -3.52 8.08 -13.44
CA THR A 73 -3.62 6.62 -13.18
C THR A 73 -2.65 6.28 -12.09
N VAL A 74 -1.39 6.69 -12.16
CA VAL A 74 -0.39 6.45 -11.10
C VAL A 74 -0.90 6.91 -9.74
N MET A 75 -1.44 8.13 -9.66
CA MET A 75 -2.01 8.68 -8.42
C MET A 75 -3.22 7.86 -7.93
N SER A 76 -4.13 7.50 -8.82
CA SER A 76 -5.32 6.70 -8.47
C SER A 76 -4.95 5.28 -8.06
N THR A 77 -4.05 4.63 -8.78
CA THR A 77 -3.52 3.30 -8.48
C THR A 77 -2.82 3.29 -7.13
N LEU A 78 -1.96 4.27 -6.84
CA LEU A 78 -1.34 4.45 -5.52
C LEU A 78 -2.38 4.61 -4.42
N TYR A 79 -3.42 5.42 -4.66
CA TYR A 79 -4.51 5.61 -3.70
C TYR A 79 -5.22 4.28 -3.37
N TYR A 80 -5.63 3.53 -4.39
CA TYR A 80 -6.32 2.25 -4.19
C TYR A 80 -5.40 1.19 -3.58
N ALA A 81 -4.13 1.15 -3.98
CA ALA A 81 -3.12 0.26 -3.40
C ALA A 81 -2.98 0.51 -1.89
N LYS A 82 -2.86 1.78 -1.47
CA LYS A 82 -2.76 2.16 -0.05
C LYS A 82 -4.03 1.83 0.72
N GLN A 83 -5.21 2.07 0.13
CA GLN A 83 -6.47 1.73 0.78
C GLN A 83 -6.58 0.22 1.01
N LYS A 84 -6.15 -0.58 0.03
CA LYS A 84 -6.10 -2.04 0.13
C LYS A 84 -5.09 -2.51 1.17
N LEU A 85 -3.86 -1.99 1.15
CA LEU A 85 -2.85 -2.29 2.18
C LEU A 85 -3.35 -1.97 3.58
N ARG A 86 -3.98 -0.81 3.79
CA ARG A 86 -4.53 -0.44 5.10
C ARG A 86 -5.61 -1.41 5.57
N ARG A 87 -6.45 -1.91 4.66
CA ARG A 87 -7.47 -2.92 4.98
C ARG A 87 -6.82 -4.24 5.38
N LEU A 88 -5.87 -4.73 4.58
CA LEU A 88 -5.17 -6.00 4.81
C LEU A 88 -4.38 -5.98 6.13
N LEU A 89 -3.65 -4.90 6.41
CA LEU A 89 -2.91 -4.75 7.66
C LEU A 89 -3.84 -4.63 8.87
N LYS A 90 -4.98 -3.94 8.72
CA LYS A 90 -5.98 -3.86 9.80
C LYS A 90 -6.60 -5.22 10.10
N GLU A 91 -6.80 -6.06 9.10
CA GLU A 91 -7.30 -7.43 9.27
C GLU A 91 -6.26 -8.30 9.98
N ALA A 92 -5.00 -8.27 9.50
CA ALA A 92 -3.91 -9.02 10.12
C ALA A 92 -3.62 -8.61 11.58
N TRP A 93 -3.69 -7.32 11.91
CA TRP A 93 -3.49 -6.82 13.28
C TRP A 93 -4.76 -6.89 14.13
N GLY A 94 -5.94 -6.84 13.50
CA GLY A 94 -7.26 -6.93 14.14
C GLY A 94 -7.54 -8.32 14.72
N ASP A 95 -6.90 -9.36 14.22
CA ASP A 95 -6.97 -10.71 14.79
C ASP A 95 -6.02 -10.89 15.99
N SER A 96 -4.91 -10.15 16.03
CA SER A 96 -3.88 -10.29 17.07
C SER A 96 -4.29 -9.72 18.44
N SER A 97 -5.37 -8.93 18.51
CA SER A 97 -5.83 -8.28 19.75
C SER A 97 -7.01 -8.98 20.42
N SER A 98 -7.52 -10.06 19.82
CA SER A 98 -8.78 -10.72 20.24
C SER A 98 -8.59 -11.92 21.18
N SER A 99 -7.36 -12.32 21.51
CA SER A 99 -7.09 -13.55 22.27
C SER A 99 -6.59 -13.34 23.71
N GLN A 100 -6.67 -12.14 24.29
CA GLN A 100 -6.37 -11.92 25.71
C GLN A 100 -7.41 -11.06 26.43
N GLN A 101 -8.68 -11.48 26.44
CA GLN A 101 -9.61 -11.13 27.52
C GLN A 101 -10.53 -12.32 27.78
N GLY A 102 -10.13 -13.17 28.72
CA GLY A 102 -10.87 -14.37 29.13
C GLY A 102 -10.06 -15.16 30.14
N GLY A 103 -9.99 -14.68 31.38
CA GLY A 103 -9.24 -15.33 32.44
C GLY A 103 -9.52 -14.75 33.82
N LEU A 104 -10.59 -15.28 34.42
CA LEU A 104 -10.99 -15.31 35.85
C LEU A 104 -11.47 -14.01 36.51
#